data_AF-A0AAF0ZWE3-F1
#
_entry.id   AF-A0AAF0ZWE3-F1
#
_cell.length_a   1.000
_cell.length_b   1.000
_cell.length_c   1.000
_cell.angle_alpha   90.00
_cell.angle_beta   90.00
_cell.angle_gamma   90.00
#
_symmetry.space_group_name_H-M   'P 1'
#
loop_
_entity.id
_entity.type
_entity.pdbx_description
1 polymer ?
#
loop_
_entity_poly.entity_id
_entity_poly.type
_entity_poly.pdbx_seq_one_letter_code
_entity_poly.pdbx_strand_id
1 'polypeptide(L)' 'MDALQLVNTHIKFLVFDFLTLKPISHESTFFSRKGRHLSRAEIIGIIVSRNFNPNRFIKFDIYDSIGCILCIL' A
#
# COMPACT_ATOMS: atom_id res chain seq x y z
N MET A 1 -19.88 -16.49 -2.44
CA MET A 1 -18.52 -17.01 -2.68
C MET A 1 -17.60 -16.26 -1.76
N ASP A 2 -16.97 -16.96 -0.84
CA ASP A 2 -16.07 -16.34 0.12
C ASP A 2 -14.88 -15.74 -0.63
N ALA A 3 -14.55 -14.48 -0.32
CA ALA A 3 -13.42 -13.81 -0.94
C ALA A 3 -12.11 -14.51 -0.53
N LEU A 4 -11.22 -14.77 -1.49
CA LEU A 4 -9.91 -15.35 -1.19
C LEU A 4 -9.13 -14.39 -0.29
N GLN A 5 -8.77 -14.85 0.91
CA GLN A 5 -7.99 -14.07 1.86
C GLN A 5 -6.49 -14.28 1.63
N LEU A 6 -5.78 -13.23 1.22
CA LEU A 6 -4.33 -13.22 1.08
C LEU A 6 -3.69 -12.60 2.33
N VAL A 7 -3.91 -13.23 3.48
CA VAL A 7 -3.36 -12.80 4.77
C VAL A 7 -1.86 -13.07 4.78
N ASN A 8 -1.06 -12.11 5.26
CA ASN A 8 0.41 -12.22 5.35
C ASN A 8 1.16 -12.42 4.03
N THR A 9 0.50 -12.29 2.89
CA THR A 9 1.14 -12.31 1.57
C THR A 9 1.39 -10.89 1.10
N HIS A 10 2.64 -10.55 0.80
CA HIS A 10 2.97 -9.26 0.21
C HIS A 10 2.61 -9.28 -1.28
N ILE A 11 1.68 -8.42 -1.68
CA ILE A 11 1.30 -8.26 -3.08
C ILE A 11 2.02 -7.05 -3.67
N LYS A 12 2.75 -7.27 -4.75
CA LYS A 12 3.42 -6.20 -5.49
C LYS A 12 2.40 -5.38 -6.28
N PHE A 13 2.44 -4.07 -6.09
CA PHE A 13 1.55 -3.11 -6.72
C PHE A 13 2.31 -1.96 -7.37
N LEU A 14 1.71 -1.43 -8.43
CA LEU A 14 2.04 -0.11 -8.96
C LEU A 14 1.26 0.96 -8.17
N VAL A 15 1.70 2.21 -8.20
CA VAL A 15 1.04 3.35 -7.52
C VAL A 15 -0.43 3.43 -7.91
N PHE A 16 -0.74 3.25 -9.20
CA PHE A 16 -2.12 3.26 -9.68
C PHE A 16 -3.00 2.18 -9.02
N ASP A 17 -2.44 1.03 -8.67
CA ASP A 17 -3.19 -0.05 -8.04
C ASP A 17 -3.69 0.33 -6.65
N PHE A 18 -2.89 1.08 -5.88
CA PHE A 18 -3.26 1.55 -4.54
C PHE A 18 -4.50 2.43 -4.55
N LEU A 19 -4.68 3.23 -5.61
CA LEU A 19 -5.86 4.10 -5.80
C LEU A 19 -7.16 3.30 -6.01
N THR A 20 -7.05 2.03 -6.38
CA THR A 20 -8.20 1.14 -6.63
C THR A 20 -8.57 0.26 -5.44
N LEU A 21 -7.79 0.30 -4.34
CA LEU A 21 -8.04 -0.48 -3.14
C LEU A 21 -9.28 0.05 -2.40
N LYS A 22 -10.18 -0.85 -2.02
CA LYS A 22 -11.39 -0.49 -1.26
C LYS A 22 -11.24 -0.97 0.19
N PRO A 23 -11.28 -0.10 1.21
CA PRO A 23 -11.22 -0.53 2.60
C PRO A 23 -12.42 -1.43 2.94
N ILE A 24 -12.22 -2.38 3.85
CA ILE A 24 -13.29 -3.25 4.36
C ILE A 24 -13.84 -2.63 5.65
N SER A 25 -15.15 -2.35 5.67
CA SER A 25 -15.81 -1.52 6.70
C SER A 25 -15.61 -1.98 8.14
N HIS A 26 -15.34 -3.26 8.37
CA HIS A 26 -15.18 -3.84 9.71
C HIS A 26 -13.74 -4.25 10.03
N GLU A 27 -12.80 -4.07 9.10
CA GLU A 27 -11.40 -4.50 9.22
C GLU A 27 -10.48 -3.39 8.69
N SER A 28 -10.05 -2.48 9.57
CA SER A 28 -9.30 -1.27 9.20
C SER A 28 -7.94 -1.54 8.53
N THR A 29 -7.42 -2.77 8.67
CA THR A 29 -6.15 -3.21 8.09
C THR A 29 -6.30 -4.01 6.80
N PHE A 30 -7.54 -4.26 6.37
CA PHE A 30 -7.84 -5.05 5.17
C PHE A 30 -8.47 -4.22 4.06
N PHE A 31 -8.05 -4.55 2.85
CA PHE A 31 -8.51 -3.94 1.62
C PHE A 31 -9.01 -5.01 0.66
N SER A 32 -10.03 -4.68 -0.11
CA SER A 32 -10.57 -5.53 -1.17
C SER A 32 -10.12 -5.03 -2.54
N ARG A 33 -9.74 -5.98 -3.39
CA ARG A 33 -9.42 -5.75 -4.81
C ARG A 33 -9.79 -6.98 -5.62
N LYS A 34 -10.61 -6.82 -6.66
CA LYS A 34 -11.03 -7.90 -7.57
C LYS A 34 -11.53 -9.17 -6.83
N GLY A 35 -12.31 -8.99 -5.77
CA GLY A 35 -12.86 -10.11 -4.98
C GLY A 35 -11.86 -10.83 -4.06
N ARG A 36 -10.67 -10.26 -3.83
CA ARG A 36 -9.66 -10.75 -2.88
C ARG A 36 -9.47 -9.77 -1.73
N HIS A 37 -9.25 -10.29 -0.52
CA HIS A 37 -8.92 -9.50 0.66
C HIS A 37 -7.41 -9.51 0.90
N LEU A 38 -6.86 -8.34 1.18
CA LEU A 38 -5.43 -8.06 1.22
C LEU A 38 -5.08 -7.29 2.49
N SER A 39 -3.98 -7.64 3.14
CA SER A 39 -3.48 -6.90 4.32
C SER A 39 -2.06 -6.38 4.18
N ARG A 40 -1.32 -6.80 3.15
CA ARG A 40 0.06 -6.40 2.90
C ARG A 40 0.28 -6.07 1.43
N ALA A 41 0.98 -4.98 1.19
CA ALA A 41 1.37 -4.54 -0.14
C ALA A 41 2.88 -4.28 -0.18
N GLU A 42 3.45 -4.37 -1.36
CA GLU A 42 4.84 -4.03 -1.66
C GLU A 42 4.87 -3.14 -2.90
N ILE A 43 5.76 -2.15 -2.91
CA ILE A 43 6.05 -1.32 -4.07
C ILE A 43 7.55 -1.12 -4.18
N ILE A 44 8.04 -1.02 -5.42
CA ILE A 44 9.43 -0.69 -5.74
C ILE A 44 9.42 0.57 -6.58
N GLY A 45 10.25 1.54 -6.21
CA GLY A 45 10.37 2.80 -6.93
C GLY A 45 11.56 3.62 -6.44
N ILE A 46 11.67 4.83 -6.98
CA ILE A 46 12.74 5.78 -6.65
C ILE A 46 12.25 6.69 -5.53
N ILE A 47 13.07 6.88 -4.49
CA ILE A 47 12.79 7.89 -3.45
C ILE A 47 13.01 9.27 -4.08
N VAL A 48 11.95 10.06 -4.19
CA VAL A 48 12.00 11.44 -4.73
C VAL A 48 11.94 12.51 -3.64
N SER A 49 11.50 12.14 -2.44
CA SER A 49 11.46 13.02 -1.27
C SER A 49 11.70 12.21 0.00
N ARG A 50 12.37 12.84 0.98
CA ARG A 50 12.62 12.28 2.31
C ARG A 50 12.35 13.36 3.35
N ASN A 51 11.43 13.08 4.26
CA ASN A 51 11.13 13.96 5.39
C ASN A 51 11.31 13.19 6.71
N PHE A 52 12.25 13.65 7.53
CA PHE A 52 12.52 13.07 8.83
C PHE A 52 11.71 13.79 9.91
N ASN A 53 10.86 13.05 10.63
CA ASN A 53 10.16 13.55 11.81
C ASN A 53 10.82 12.92 13.05
N PRO A 54 11.66 13.67 13.79
CA PRO A 54 12.41 13.14 14.93
C PRO A 54 11.48 12.45 15.92
N ASN A 55 11.90 11.28 16.41
CA ASN A 55 11.17 10.45 17.38
C ASN A 55 9.80 9.91 16.92
N ARG A 56 9.47 9.98 15.62
CA ARG A 56 8.17 9.54 15.13
C ARG A 56 8.24 8.61 13.92
N PHE A 57 8.72 9.11 12.78
CA PHE A 57 8.79 8.33 11.53
C PHE A 57 9.67 9.03 10.49
N ILE A 58 10.02 8.29 9.45
CA ILE A 58 10.57 8.83 8.21
C ILE A 58 9.52 8.70 7.11
N LYS A 59 9.20 9.80 6.44
CA LYS A 59 8.33 9.82 5.27
C LYS A 59 9.17 9.80 4.00
N PHE A 60 8.80 8.95 3.07
CA PHE A 60 9.35 8.90 1.72
C PHE A 60 8.23 9.07 0.71
N ASP A 61 8.43 9.95 -0.26
CA ASP A 61 7.63 9.87 -1.49
C ASP A 61 8.39 8.96 -2.46
N ILE A 62 7.75 7.86 -2.84
CA ILE A 62 8.29 6.86 -3.76
C ILE A 62 7.59 7.04 -5.09
N TYR A 63 8.36 7.37 -6.13
CA TYR A 63 7.88 7.43 -7.50
C TYR A 63 8.05 6.06 -8.17
N ASP A 64 6.97 5.46 -8.65
CA ASP A 64 7.01 4.45 -9.68
C ASP A 64 6.85 5.10 -11.06
N SER A 65 7.04 4.36 -12.15
CA SER A 65 6.97 4.90 -13.52
C SER A 65 5.63 5.57 -13.91
N ILE A 66 4.64 5.60 -13.02
CA ILE A 66 3.27 6.08 -13.28
C ILE A 66 2.83 7.13 -12.24
N GLY A 67 3.41 7.18 -11.03
CA GLY A 67 3.05 8.17 -10.02
C GLY A 67 3.86 8.09 -8.73
N CYS A 68 3.50 8.92 -7.74
CA CYS A 68 4.12 8.92 -6.40
C CYS A 68 3.18 8.32 -5.35
N ILE A 69 3.74 7.60 -4.39
CA ILE A 69 3.06 7.16 -3.16
C ILE A 69 3.88 7.55 -1.93
N LEU A 70 3.18 7.98 -0.87
CA LEU A 70 3.79 8.24 0.42
C LEU A 70 3.96 6.93 1.19
N CYS A 71 5.20 6.64 1.62
CA CYS A 71 5.52 5.53 2.50
C CYS A 71 6.08 6.07 3.83
N ILE A 72 5.61 5.50 4.93
CA ILE A 72 6.01 5.86 6.29
C ILE A 72 6.80 4.70 6.88
N LEU A 73 8.03 4.95 7.32
CA LEU A 73 8.89 4.03 8.07
C LEU A 73 9.00 4.44 9.53
#